data_AF-A0A6A4Z9R7-F1
#
_entry.id   AF-A0A6A4Z9R7-F1
#
_cell.length_a   1.000
_cell.length_b   1.000
_cell.length_c   1.000
_cell.angle_alpha   90.00
_cell.angle_beta   90.00
_cell.angle_gamma   90.00
#
_symmetry.space_group_name_H-M   'P 1'
#
loop_
_entity.id
_entity.type
_entity.pdbx_description
1 polymer ?
#
loop_
_entity_poly.entity_id
_entity_poly.type
_entity_poly.pdbx_seq_one_letter_code
_entity_poly.pdbx_strand_id
1 'polypeptide(L)'
;MNGTDERTRVLGESGYVRWMLEDAPLFEIPSVTLTKPPQAGPGKPRNPIKLPIEEPLYIIFNIAVARAWGATPPNADIGPCRGNASKPVPGTYEFNKTQNICDSFPMYMEIEYIRVYQDKSSMFVGCDPPTHPTKQWIDGHIKWYTNAKNPMIRVDGGATCNSDDDCQSMSSSMPSGRCVKRRCSCVTGYGGKEDNVICPRCTKFLGSKSLDMSDGTYFGPTILYPAIVASATAALIVLTCVWRMRQRGSAAAIASSMRKSRVEGEMEAVAEIADGTATGQSRRYYAPANTAE
;
A
#
# COMPACT_ATOMS: atom_id res chain seq x y z
N MET A 1 -20.32 1.30 33.11
CA MET A 1 -19.44 0.11 33.11
C MET A 1 -18.33 0.39 32.11
N ASN A 2 -17.19 0.88 32.61
CA ASN A 2 -16.03 1.22 31.78
C ASN A 2 -15.27 -0.07 31.45
N GLY A 3 -15.53 -0.62 30.26
CA GLY A 3 -14.64 -1.61 29.66
C GLY A 3 -13.35 -0.92 29.26
N THR A 4 -12.36 -0.91 30.15
CA THR A 4 -10.99 -0.65 29.74
C THR A 4 -10.44 -1.99 29.23
N ASP A 5 -10.20 -2.06 27.92
CA ASP A 5 -9.58 -3.23 27.29
C ASP A 5 -8.15 -3.37 27.86
N GLU A 6 -7.93 -4.41 28.67
CA GLU A 6 -6.62 -4.75 29.27
C GLU A 6 -5.52 -4.92 28.21
N ARG A 7 -5.88 -5.12 26.93
CA ARG A 7 -4.95 -5.31 25.80
C ARG A 7 -4.26 -4.03 25.30
N THR A 8 -4.45 -2.89 25.96
CA THR A 8 -3.80 -1.61 25.56
C THR A 8 -3.21 -0.85 26.74
N ARG A 9 -2.65 -1.56 27.73
CA ARG A 9 -2.06 -0.92 28.91
C ARG A 9 -0.69 -0.32 28.60
N VAL A 10 -0.65 1.01 28.44
CA VAL A 10 0.57 1.81 28.45
C VAL A 10 0.94 2.07 29.93
N LEU A 11 2.23 1.97 30.28
CA LEU A 11 2.67 2.12 31.68
C LEU A 11 2.46 3.53 32.23
N GLY A 12 2.43 4.55 31.37
CA GLY A 12 2.13 5.94 31.74
C GLY A 12 2.93 6.43 32.94
N GLU A 13 2.23 6.99 33.93
CA GLU A 13 2.83 7.55 35.16
C GLU A 13 3.58 6.52 36.03
N SER A 14 3.47 5.23 35.72
CA SER A 14 4.22 4.15 36.36
C SER A 14 5.41 3.64 35.53
N GLY A 15 5.61 4.18 34.32
CA GLY A 15 6.71 3.82 33.43
C GLY A 15 8.05 4.47 33.76
N TYR A 16 9.07 4.13 32.96
CA TYR A 16 10.41 4.68 33.08
C TYR A 16 11.14 4.59 31.72
N VAL A 17 12.19 5.40 31.58
CA VAL A 17 13.20 5.22 30.53
C VAL A 17 14.49 4.78 31.21
N ARG A 18 15.04 3.64 30.77
CA ARG A 18 16.29 3.09 31.31
C ARG A 18 17.30 2.91 30.19
N TRP A 19 18.51 3.42 30.42
CA TRP A 19 19.65 3.21 29.56
C TRP A 19 20.47 2.05 30.09
N MET A 20 20.79 1.12 29.20
CA MET A 20 21.56 -0.08 29.51
C MET A 20 22.73 -0.21 28.55
N LEU A 21 23.85 -0.73 29.04
CA LEU A 21 25.00 -1.13 28.25
C LEU A 21 25.33 -2.57 28.61
N GLU A 22 25.38 -3.47 27.62
CA GLU A 22 25.62 -4.90 27.84
C GLU A 22 24.71 -5.51 28.93
N ASP A 23 23.41 -5.23 28.84
CA ASP A 23 22.37 -5.66 29.79
C ASP A 23 22.54 -5.13 31.23
N ALA A 24 23.54 -4.28 31.50
CA ALA A 24 23.70 -3.61 32.78
C ALA A 24 23.03 -2.22 32.78
N PRO A 25 22.19 -1.89 33.78
CA PRO A 25 21.56 -0.57 33.88
C PRO A 25 22.60 0.50 34.25
N LEU A 26 22.69 1.55 33.43
CA LEU A 26 23.55 2.70 33.69
C LEU A 26 22.80 3.85 34.37
N PHE A 27 21.59 4.11 33.89
CA PHE A 27 20.80 5.26 34.31
C PHE A 27 19.31 5.01 34.06
N GLU A 28 18.46 5.57 34.91
CA GLU A 28 17.01 5.47 34.80
C GLU A 28 16.35 6.80 35.16
N ILE A 29 15.31 7.15 34.39
CA ILE A 29 14.39 8.25 34.68
C ILE A 29 12.99 7.67 34.83
N PRO A 30 12.41 7.67 36.04
CA PRO A 30 11.02 7.28 36.24
C PRO A 30 10.08 8.40 35.77
N SER A 31 8.94 8.04 35.18
CA SER A 31 8.00 9.00 34.58
C SER A 31 7.46 10.04 35.56
N VAL A 32 7.41 9.71 36.86
CA VAL A 32 7.03 10.65 37.94
C VAL A 32 7.87 11.93 37.95
N THR A 33 9.12 11.87 37.52
CA THR A 33 9.98 13.06 37.43
C THR A 33 9.54 14.03 36.33
N LEU A 34 8.85 13.53 35.31
CA LEU A 34 8.31 14.31 34.20
C LEU A 34 6.89 14.79 34.49
N THR A 35 6.07 13.97 35.16
CA THR A 35 4.66 14.29 35.48
C THR A 35 4.49 15.09 36.76
N LYS A 36 5.44 15.02 37.70
CA LYS A 36 5.44 15.79 38.96
C LYS A 36 6.73 16.61 39.08
N PRO A 37 6.94 17.61 38.21
CA PRO A 37 8.14 18.43 38.28
C PRO A 37 8.17 19.17 39.64
N PRO A 38 9.38 19.40 40.21
CA PRO A 38 9.53 20.15 41.45
C PRO A 38 8.77 21.47 41.38
N GLN A 39 7.96 21.76 42.41
CA GLN A 39 7.17 22.97 42.48
C GLN A 39 7.93 24.04 43.26
N ALA A 40 7.81 25.29 42.82
CA ALA A 40 8.28 26.41 43.61
C ALA A 40 7.43 26.57 44.89
N GLY A 41 7.97 27.30 45.87
CA GLY A 41 7.28 27.53 47.14
C GLY A 41 5.93 28.27 46.99
N PRO A 42 5.16 28.39 48.09
CA PRO A 42 3.84 29.01 48.07
C PRO A 42 3.84 30.41 47.43
N GLY A 43 2.81 30.69 46.62
CA GLY A 43 2.66 31.99 45.94
C GLY A 43 3.50 32.17 44.65
N LYS A 44 4.26 31.14 44.23
CA LYS A 44 4.96 31.14 42.93
C LYS A 44 4.15 30.40 41.86
N PRO A 45 4.32 30.74 40.56
CA PRO A 45 3.69 30.00 39.47
C PRO A 45 4.03 28.51 39.55
N ARG A 46 3.02 27.66 39.33
CA ARG A 46 3.25 26.20 39.25
C ARG A 46 4.06 25.88 38.01
N ASN A 47 4.99 24.94 38.15
CA ASN A 47 5.72 24.41 37.01
C ASN A 47 4.79 23.48 36.23
N PRO A 48 4.54 23.73 34.93
CA PRO A 48 3.72 22.87 34.11
C PRO A 48 4.44 21.56 33.81
N ILE A 49 3.66 20.51 33.51
CA ILE A 49 4.17 19.27 32.93
C ILE A 49 4.73 19.61 31.55
N LYS A 50 6.03 19.35 31.34
CA LYS A 50 6.74 19.79 30.12
C LYS A 50 6.78 18.74 29.02
N LEU A 51 6.56 17.47 29.36
CA LEU A 51 6.64 16.37 28.39
C LEU A 51 5.44 15.43 28.57
N PRO A 52 4.69 15.16 27.50
CA PRO A 52 3.77 14.03 27.47
C PRO A 52 4.57 12.72 27.45
N ILE A 53 4.22 11.79 28.33
CA ILE A 53 4.98 10.56 28.57
C ILE A 53 4.55 9.37 27.71
N GLU A 54 3.50 9.53 26.90
CA GLU A 54 2.91 8.44 26.11
C GLU A 54 2.85 8.74 24.60
N GLU A 55 3.64 9.68 24.10
CA GLU A 55 3.67 9.98 22.66
C GLU A 55 4.43 8.89 21.87
N PRO A 56 3.90 8.45 20.71
CA PRO A 56 4.63 7.57 19.81
C PRO A 56 5.86 8.30 19.23
N LEU A 57 7.00 7.62 19.18
CA LEU A 57 8.29 8.18 18.76
C LEU A 57 8.91 7.43 17.59
N TYR A 58 9.75 8.13 16.84
CA TYR A 58 10.63 7.54 15.84
C TYR A 58 11.97 7.18 16.47
N ILE A 59 12.57 6.07 16.04
CA ILE A 59 13.96 5.77 16.32
C ILE A 59 14.79 6.32 15.15
N ILE A 60 15.68 7.27 15.46
CA ILE A 60 16.56 7.91 14.48
C ILE A 60 18.01 7.63 14.88
N PHE A 61 18.77 7.05 13.96
CA PHE A 61 20.23 6.92 14.08
C PHE A 61 20.87 7.83 13.03
N ASN A 62 21.66 8.79 13.47
CA ASN A 62 22.40 9.69 12.60
C ASN A 62 23.81 9.93 13.14
N ILE A 63 24.70 10.28 12.23
CA ILE A 63 25.98 10.89 12.59
C ILE A 63 25.79 12.39 12.42
N ALA A 64 26.08 13.15 13.47
CA ALA A 64 26.01 14.60 13.43
C ALA A 64 27.31 15.20 13.97
N VAL A 65 27.78 16.25 13.31
CA VAL A 65 28.88 17.08 13.81
C VAL A 65 28.36 18.51 13.87
N ALA A 66 28.31 19.10 15.07
CA ALA A 66 27.66 20.38 15.28
C ALA A 66 28.57 21.34 16.06
N ARG A 67 28.85 22.52 15.47
CA ARG A 67 29.62 23.58 16.13
C ARG A 67 28.97 24.02 17.44
N ALA A 68 27.64 24.07 17.49
CA ALA A 68 26.89 24.44 18.69
C ALA A 68 27.12 23.49 19.87
N TRP A 69 27.58 22.25 19.61
CA TRP A 69 27.92 21.27 20.64
C TRP A 69 29.44 21.20 20.91
N GLY A 70 30.18 22.24 20.49
CA GLY A 70 31.62 22.34 20.72
C GLY A 70 32.48 21.48 19.78
N ALA A 71 31.89 20.91 18.72
CA ALA A 71 32.65 20.18 17.73
C ALA A 71 33.41 21.15 16.80
N THR A 72 34.67 20.83 16.51
CA THR A 72 35.49 21.52 15.50
C THR A 72 36.34 20.47 14.80
N PRO A 73 36.10 20.19 13.49
CA PRO A 73 35.01 20.70 12.63
C PRO A 73 33.60 20.28 13.12
N PRO A 74 32.48 20.87 12.61
CA PRO A 74 32.40 21.78 11.48
C PRO A 74 32.89 23.19 11.83
N ASN A 75 33.70 23.74 10.93
CA ASN A 75 34.13 25.14 10.95
C ASN A 75 33.05 26.05 10.37
N ALA A 76 31.81 25.91 10.86
CA ALA A 76 30.67 26.72 10.43
C ALA A 76 31.04 28.21 10.53
N ASP A 77 30.74 29.01 9.51
CA ASP A 77 31.11 30.44 9.36
C ASP A 77 32.61 30.75 9.18
N ILE A 78 33.50 29.76 9.31
CA ILE A 78 34.96 29.94 9.19
C ILE A 78 35.45 29.44 7.83
N GLY A 79 34.92 28.33 7.34
CA GLY A 79 35.34 27.73 6.06
C GLY A 79 34.98 26.26 5.89
N PRO A 80 35.62 25.56 4.94
CA PRO A 80 35.48 24.11 4.73
C PRO A 80 35.94 23.30 5.95
N CYS A 81 35.95 21.96 5.88
CA CYS A 81 36.32 21.08 7.00
C CYS A 81 37.57 21.56 7.76
N ARG A 82 38.65 21.94 7.04
CA ARG A 82 39.92 22.40 7.63
C ARG A 82 39.92 23.84 8.15
N GLY A 83 38.81 24.58 8.00
CA GLY A 83 38.72 25.99 8.35
C GLY A 83 39.33 26.90 7.28
N ASN A 84 39.99 27.98 7.70
CA ASN A 84 40.64 28.96 6.82
C ASN A 84 42.12 29.17 7.21
N ALA A 85 42.81 30.07 6.51
CA ALA A 85 44.25 30.31 6.68
C ALA A 85 44.68 30.69 8.11
N SER A 86 43.76 31.22 8.94
CA SER A 86 44.07 31.70 10.29
C SER A 86 43.36 30.92 11.40
N LYS A 87 42.42 30.03 11.05
CA LYS A 87 41.57 29.30 12.01
C LYS A 87 41.25 27.89 11.50
N PRO A 88 41.53 26.83 12.27
CA PRO A 88 42.19 26.85 13.58
C PRO A 88 43.64 27.35 13.48
N VAL A 89 44.18 27.95 14.54
CA VAL A 89 45.53 28.52 14.51
C VAL A 89 46.55 27.39 14.31
N PRO A 90 47.41 27.44 13.27
CA PRO A 90 48.39 26.39 13.04
C PRO A 90 49.24 26.12 14.28
N GLY A 91 49.43 24.83 14.59
CA GLY A 91 50.20 24.38 15.76
C GLY A 91 49.41 24.23 17.07
N THR A 92 48.11 24.56 17.11
CA THR A 92 47.27 24.29 18.30
C THR A 92 46.66 22.90 18.30
N TYR A 93 46.16 22.46 19.46
CA TYR A 93 45.43 21.19 19.59
C TYR A 93 44.21 21.13 18.66
N GLU A 94 43.47 22.24 18.53
CA GLU A 94 42.29 22.35 17.68
C GLU A 94 42.64 22.22 16.19
N PHE A 95 43.80 22.74 15.77
CA PHE A 95 44.32 22.55 14.42
C PHE A 95 44.59 21.09 14.14
N ASN A 96 45.35 20.42 15.01
CA ASN A 96 45.68 19.00 14.84
C ASN A 96 44.42 18.12 14.87
N LYS A 97 43.49 18.40 15.80
CA LYS A 97 42.20 17.69 15.90
C LYS A 97 41.36 17.88 14.65
N THR A 98 41.28 19.11 14.13
CA THR A 98 40.59 19.40 12.88
C THR A 98 41.19 18.62 11.73
N GLN A 99 42.52 18.61 11.66
CA GLN A 99 43.22 17.97 10.57
C GLN A 99 42.97 16.45 10.57
N ASN A 100 43.13 15.81 11.72
CA ASN A 100 42.83 14.39 11.92
C ASN A 100 41.39 14.03 11.55
N ILE A 101 40.39 14.82 11.99
CA ILE A 101 38.99 14.54 11.66
C ILE A 101 38.74 14.68 10.14
N CYS A 102 39.31 15.71 9.51
CA CYS A 102 39.16 15.92 8.08
C CYS A 102 39.86 14.85 7.23
N ASP A 103 40.96 14.29 7.72
CA ASP A 103 41.72 13.23 7.06
C ASP A 103 41.03 11.86 7.19
N SER A 104 40.17 11.69 8.20
CA SER A 104 39.39 10.47 8.44
C SER A 104 38.16 10.30 7.53
N PHE A 105 37.82 11.28 6.68
CA PHE A 105 36.70 11.12 5.76
C PHE A 105 37.05 10.25 4.54
N PRO A 106 36.15 9.36 4.09
CA PRO A 106 34.81 9.11 4.62
C PRO A 106 34.82 8.23 5.90
N MET A 107 34.01 8.61 6.89
CA MET A 107 33.75 7.82 8.10
C MET A 107 32.42 7.05 7.95
N TYR A 108 32.35 5.88 8.57
CA TYR A 108 31.19 4.99 8.51
C TYR A 108 30.67 4.70 9.92
N MET A 109 29.35 4.70 10.10
CA MET A 109 28.68 4.14 11.27
C MET A 109 28.02 2.86 10.83
N GLU A 110 28.48 1.74 11.37
CA GLU A 110 27.95 0.42 11.08
C GLU A 110 27.07 -0.03 12.24
N ILE A 111 25.87 -0.49 11.91
CA ILE A 111 24.91 -1.04 12.86
C ILE A 111 24.60 -2.45 12.38
N GLU A 112 25.00 -3.46 13.15
CA GLU A 112 24.78 -4.86 12.78
C GLU A 112 23.29 -5.20 12.81
N TYR A 113 22.61 -4.90 13.92
CA TYR A 113 21.17 -5.10 14.05
C TYR A 113 20.55 -4.15 15.09
N ILE A 114 19.23 -3.97 14.97
CA ILE A 114 18.40 -3.29 15.95
C ILE A 114 17.27 -4.24 16.33
N ARG A 115 16.97 -4.36 17.63
CA ARG A 115 15.85 -5.13 18.14
C ARG A 115 14.91 -4.22 18.91
N VAL A 116 13.61 -4.32 18.61
CA VAL A 116 12.54 -3.63 19.33
C VAL A 116 11.67 -4.69 19.97
N TYR A 117 11.48 -4.59 21.28
CA TYR A 117 10.66 -5.51 22.06
C TYR A 117 9.41 -4.78 22.55
N GLN A 118 8.26 -5.40 22.35
CA GLN A 118 6.96 -4.93 22.84
C GLN A 118 6.26 -6.09 23.54
N ASP A 119 5.41 -5.79 24.51
CA ASP A 119 4.54 -6.80 25.12
C ASP A 119 3.58 -7.33 24.04
N LYS A 120 3.44 -8.66 23.97
CA LYS A 120 2.59 -9.32 22.97
C LYS A 120 1.12 -8.89 23.08
N SER A 121 0.68 -8.51 24.27
CA SER A 121 -0.70 -8.13 24.54
C SER A 121 -1.04 -6.70 24.10
N SER A 122 -0.05 -5.81 23.96
CA SER A 122 -0.24 -4.37 23.69
C SER A 122 0.63 -3.83 22.56
N MET A 123 1.03 -4.70 21.63
CA MET A 123 1.90 -4.34 20.52
C MET A 123 1.19 -3.39 19.54
N PHE A 124 1.80 -2.23 19.31
CA PHE A 124 1.40 -1.30 18.25
C PHE A 124 2.65 -0.77 17.54
N VAL A 125 2.69 -0.90 16.21
CA VAL A 125 3.77 -0.38 15.38
C VAL A 125 3.20 0.69 14.46
N GLY A 126 3.64 1.93 14.67
CA GLY A 126 3.20 3.07 13.87
C GLY A 126 3.14 4.34 14.70
N CYS A 127 2.88 5.45 14.02
CA CYS A 127 2.84 6.79 14.63
C CYS A 127 1.42 7.29 14.88
N ASP A 128 0.40 6.43 14.73
CA ASP A 128 -1.02 6.76 14.91
C ASP A 128 -1.77 5.66 15.69
N PRO A 129 -1.34 5.31 16.92
CA PRO A 129 -2.04 4.34 17.76
C PRO A 129 -3.45 4.81 18.13
N PRO A 130 -4.41 3.89 18.34
CA PRO A 130 -5.76 4.25 18.81
C PRO A 130 -5.77 5.08 20.10
N THR A 131 -4.79 4.87 20.99
CA THR A 131 -4.65 5.62 22.24
C THR A 131 -4.10 7.04 22.03
N HIS A 132 -3.34 7.26 20.95
CA HIS A 132 -2.73 8.56 20.62
C HIS A 132 -2.90 8.81 19.10
N PRO A 133 -4.07 9.29 18.67
CA PRO A 133 -4.38 9.49 17.25
C PRO A 133 -3.66 10.74 16.71
N THR A 134 -2.35 10.67 16.57
CA THR A 134 -1.48 11.75 16.10
C THR A 134 -1.93 12.27 14.75
N LYS A 135 -2.46 11.42 13.87
CA LYS A 135 -3.01 11.86 12.59
C LYS A 135 -4.18 12.80 12.78
N GLN A 136 -5.16 12.43 13.61
CA GLN A 136 -6.33 13.27 13.87
C GLN A 136 -5.90 14.64 14.43
N TRP A 137 -4.88 14.65 15.29
CA TRP A 137 -4.29 15.88 15.79
C TRP A 137 -3.66 16.73 14.68
N ILE A 138 -2.84 16.14 13.80
CA ILE A 138 -2.21 16.85 12.67
C ILE A 138 -3.27 17.38 11.71
N ASP A 139 -4.27 16.58 11.36
CA ASP A 139 -5.36 16.99 10.47
C ASP A 139 -6.14 18.18 11.05
N GLY A 140 -6.42 18.16 12.36
CA GLY A 140 -7.06 19.26 13.07
C GLY A 140 -6.20 20.52 13.23
N HIS A 141 -4.87 20.40 13.12
CA HIS A 141 -3.90 21.48 13.33
C HIS A 141 -2.97 21.68 12.13
N ILE A 142 -3.45 21.44 10.92
CA ILE A 142 -2.61 21.38 9.70
C ILE A 142 -1.77 22.65 9.47
N LYS A 143 -2.26 23.81 9.92
CA LYS A 143 -1.56 25.10 9.82
C LYS A 143 -0.26 25.17 10.64
N TRP A 144 -0.09 24.30 11.63
CA TRP A 144 1.13 24.23 12.44
C TRP A 144 2.20 23.37 11.79
N TYR A 145 1.79 22.41 10.96
CA TYR A 145 2.67 21.45 10.31
C TYR A 145 2.98 21.81 8.86
N THR A 146 2.23 22.73 8.27
CA THR A 146 2.35 23.11 6.86
C THR A 146 2.59 24.60 6.68
N ASN A 147 3.41 24.94 5.69
CA ASN A 147 3.58 26.31 5.21
C ASN A 147 4.00 26.29 3.73
N ALA A 148 4.22 27.46 3.12
CA ALA A 148 4.57 27.56 1.70
C ALA A 148 5.87 26.81 1.32
N LYS A 149 6.80 26.61 2.26
CA LYS A 149 8.05 25.86 2.08
C LYS A 149 7.97 24.40 2.54
N ASN A 150 6.93 24.03 3.29
CA ASN A 150 6.66 22.67 3.76
C ASN A 150 5.19 22.31 3.50
N PRO A 151 4.79 22.11 2.23
CA PRO A 151 3.43 21.70 1.92
C PRO A 151 3.17 20.26 2.39
N MET A 152 1.94 19.97 2.83
CA MET A 152 1.51 18.59 3.03
C MET A 152 1.39 17.92 1.67
N ILE A 153 2.38 17.10 1.33
CA ILE A 153 2.39 16.29 0.12
C ILE A 153 2.04 14.86 0.47
N ARG A 154 1.13 14.29 -0.31
CA ARG A 154 0.89 12.86 -0.31
C ARG A 154 2.07 12.16 -0.99
N VAL A 155 2.62 11.14 -0.35
CA VAL A 155 3.71 10.33 -0.90
C VAL A 155 3.17 8.94 -1.23
N ASP A 156 3.12 8.61 -2.52
CA ASP A 156 2.70 7.31 -3.02
C ASP A 156 3.92 6.55 -3.53
N GLY A 157 4.46 5.65 -2.71
CA GLY A 157 5.69 4.91 -3.01
C GLY A 157 6.91 5.45 -2.26
N GLY A 158 8.11 5.09 -2.72
CA GLY A 158 9.40 5.50 -2.14
C GLY A 158 10.01 4.51 -1.14
N ALA A 159 9.35 3.39 -0.85
CA ALA A 159 9.94 2.35 0.00
C ALA A 159 11.16 1.75 -0.67
N THR A 160 12.16 1.38 0.12
CA THR A 160 13.29 0.62 -0.39
C THR A 160 12.80 -0.75 -0.86
N CYS A 161 13.21 -1.17 -2.07
CA CYS A 161 12.81 -2.43 -2.69
C CYS A 161 13.98 -3.07 -3.43
N ASN A 162 14.11 -4.40 -3.38
CA ASN A 162 15.05 -5.19 -4.17
C ASN A 162 14.41 -5.68 -5.47
N SER A 163 13.12 -6.04 -5.42
CA SER A 163 12.34 -6.52 -6.55
C SER A 163 10.96 -5.86 -6.59
N ASP A 164 10.24 -6.02 -7.71
CA ASP A 164 8.88 -5.50 -7.86
C ASP A 164 7.93 -6.04 -6.79
N ASP A 165 8.14 -7.27 -6.31
CA ASP A 165 7.32 -7.93 -5.28
C ASP A 165 7.32 -7.18 -3.94
N ASP A 166 8.43 -6.53 -3.58
CA ASP A 166 8.53 -5.68 -2.38
C ASP A 166 7.57 -4.49 -2.41
N CYS A 167 7.09 -4.13 -3.61
CA CYS A 167 6.20 -3.02 -3.86
C CYS A 167 4.75 -3.44 -4.10
N GLN A 168 4.43 -4.74 -4.11
CA GLN A 168 3.09 -5.22 -4.40
C GLN A 168 2.17 -5.22 -3.17
N SER A 169 0.88 -4.98 -3.40
CA SER A 169 -0.22 -5.29 -2.50
C SER A 169 -0.42 -6.80 -2.47
N MET A 170 -0.46 -7.38 -1.26
CA MET A 170 -0.75 -8.81 -1.07
C MET A 170 -2.13 -9.24 -1.58
N SER A 171 -3.02 -8.30 -1.88
CA SER A 171 -4.42 -8.56 -2.20
C SER A 171 -4.85 -8.13 -3.61
N SER A 172 -3.93 -7.66 -4.47
CA SER A 172 -4.31 -7.24 -5.83
C SER A 172 -3.94 -8.28 -6.89
N SER A 173 -4.95 -8.71 -7.67
CA SER A 173 -4.77 -9.55 -8.85
C SER A 173 -4.02 -8.84 -10.00
N MET A 174 -3.76 -7.53 -9.85
CA MET A 174 -3.00 -6.70 -10.77
C MET A 174 -1.79 -6.07 -10.05
N PRO A 175 -0.66 -5.84 -10.74
CA PRO A 175 0.48 -5.14 -10.15
C PRO A 175 0.08 -3.76 -9.63
N SER A 176 0.41 -3.49 -8.38
CA SER A 176 0.13 -2.25 -7.66
C SER A 176 1.35 -1.33 -7.57
N GLY A 177 2.56 -1.87 -7.73
CA GLY A 177 3.81 -1.11 -7.73
C GLY A 177 4.94 -1.83 -8.44
N ARG A 178 6.02 -1.09 -8.73
CA ARG A 178 7.28 -1.60 -9.30
C ARG A 178 8.48 -1.06 -8.54
N CYS A 179 9.59 -1.78 -8.58
CA CYS A 179 10.84 -1.36 -7.99
C CYS A 179 11.72 -0.64 -9.02
N VAL A 180 11.77 0.68 -8.93
CA VAL A 180 12.54 1.53 -9.84
C VAL A 180 13.68 2.18 -9.05
N LYS A 181 14.93 1.90 -9.44
CA LYS A 181 16.13 2.46 -8.77
C LYS A 181 16.12 2.22 -7.24
N ARG A 182 15.80 1.00 -6.82
CA ARG A 182 15.68 0.59 -5.40
C ARG A 182 14.58 1.31 -4.62
N ARG A 183 13.62 1.93 -5.31
CA ARG A 183 12.48 2.64 -4.71
C ARG A 183 11.17 2.18 -5.34
N CYS A 184 10.15 1.97 -4.51
CA CYS A 184 8.83 1.61 -5.01
C CYS A 184 8.19 2.78 -5.77
N SER A 185 7.72 2.52 -6.98
CA SER A 185 6.91 3.41 -7.80
C SER A 185 5.52 2.80 -7.90
N CYS A 186 4.51 3.48 -7.33
CA CYS A 186 3.15 2.97 -7.33
C CYS A 186 2.44 3.23 -8.65
N VAL A 187 1.57 2.29 -9.02
CA VAL A 187 0.66 2.43 -10.16
C VAL A 187 -0.37 3.51 -9.86
N THR A 188 -0.85 4.20 -10.88
CA THR A 188 -1.86 5.25 -10.74
C THR A 188 -3.09 4.75 -10.00
N GLY A 189 -3.48 5.47 -8.95
CA GLY A 189 -4.58 5.08 -8.05
C GLY A 189 -4.18 4.06 -6.99
N TYR A 190 -2.97 3.52 -6.99
CA TYR A 190 -2.39 2.73 -5.91
C TYR A 190 -1.45 3.58 -5.05
N GLY A 191 -1.37 3.23 -3.77
CA GLY A 191 -0.44 3.81 -2.80
C GLY A 191 -0.54 3.08 -1.47
N GLY A 192 0.19 3.53 -0.48
CA GLY A 192 0.11 2.97 0.85
C GLY A 192 -0.92 3.66 1.71
N LYS A 193 -1.92 2.90 2.20
CA LYS A 193 -2.87 3.41 3.19
C LYS A 193 -3.38 2.27 4.08
N GLU A 194 -2.57 1.83 5.02
CA GLU A 194 -3.11 1.06 6.14
C GLU A 194 -3.52 2.05 7.22
N ASP A 195 -4.80 2.04 7.60
CA ASP A 195 -5.38 2.91 8.63
C ASP A 195 -4.98 4.38 8.53
N ASN A 196 -5.08 4.95 7.33
CA ASN A 196 -4.75 6.36 7.05
C ASN A 196 -3.26 6.75 7.24
N VAL A 197 -2.35 5.79 7.48
CA VAL A 197 -0.90 5.98 7.51
C VAL A 197 -0.33 5.96 6.09
N ILE A 198 0.54 6.92 5.77
CA ILE A 198 1.27 6.97 4.50
C ILE A 198 2.22 5.78 4.45
N CYS A 199 1.90 4.74 3.67
CA CYS A 199 2.85 3.65 3.46
C CYS A 199 3.68 3.93 2.19
N PRO A 200 5.01 3.83 2.26
CA PRO A 200 5.86 4.01 1.09
C PRO A 200 5.82 2.80 0.13
N ARG A 201 4.99 1.79 0.42
CA ARG A 201 4.68 0.61 -0.43
C ARG A 201 3.27 0.73 -1.01
N CYS A 202 3.03 0.11 -2.16
CA CYS A 202 1.81 0.27 -2.95
C CYS A 202 0.69 -0.70 -2.51
N THR A 203 0.37 -0.70 -1.22
CA THR A 203 -0.41 -1.78 -0.61
C THR A 203 -1.92 -1.69 -0.83
N LYS A 204 -2.47 -0.52 -1.19
CA LYS A 204 -3.92 -0.33 -1.38
C LYS A 204 -4.28 0.50 -2.61
N PHE A 205 -5.46 0.23 -3.15
CA PHE A 205 -6.10 1.09 -4.14
C PHE A 205 -6.83 2.24 -3.46
N LEU A 206 -6.60 3.46 -3.94
CA LEU A 206 -6.99 4.74 -3.36
C LEU A 206 -7.83 5.59 -4.31
N GLY A 207 -8.08 5.07 -5.53
CA GLY A 207 -8.85 5.73 -6.58
C GLY A 207 -7.99 6.66 -7.43
N SER A 208 -8.24 6.71 -8.74
CA SER A 208 -7.61 7.66 -9.67
C SER A 208 -8.56 8.83 -9.95
N LYS A 209 -8.10 10.08 -9.85
CA LYS A 209 -8.91 11.25 -10.26
C LYS A 209 -9.04 11.40 -11.78
N SER A 210 -8.18 10.72 -12.56
CA SER A 210 -8.23 10.67 -14.01
C SER A 210 -7.68 9.32 -14.48
N LEU A 211 -8.44 8.61 -15.31
CA LEU A 211 -7.99 7.40 -15.99
C LEU A 211 -7.30 7.83 -17.28
N ASP A 212 -5.97 7.85 -17.29
CA ASP A 212 -5.21 8.03 -18.51
C ASP A 212 -4.72 6.66 -19.00
N MET A 213 -5.32 6.19 -20.09
CA MET A 213 -5.05 4.87 -20.68
C MET A 213 -3.79 4.87 -21.57
N SER A 214 -3.13 6.04 -21.71
CA SER A 214 -1.94 6.22 -22.54
C SER A 214 -0.62 6.18 -21.76
N ASP A 215 -0.68 6.29 -20.43
CA ASP A 215 0.51 6.29 -19.58
C ASP A 215 1.03 4.86 -19.34
N GLY A 216 2.36 4.69 -19.25
CA GLY A 216 3.03 3.39 -19.02
C GLY A 216 2.75 2.76 -17.65
N THR A 217 1.88 3.40 -16.88
CA THR A 217 1.32 2.97 -15.59
C THR A 217 -0.02 2.25 -15.74
N TYR A 218 -0.65 2.24 -16.93
CA TYR A 218 -1.93 1.56 -17.18
C TYR A 218 -1.72 0.09 -17.59
N PHE A 219 -2.36 -0.84 -16.86
CA PHE A 219 -2.27 -2.29 -17.08
C PHE A 219 -3.56 -2.94 -17.60
N GLY A 220 -4.57 -2.14 -18.00
CA GLY A 220 -5.72 -2.69 -18.72
C GLY A 220 -5.36 -3.07 -20.16
N PRO A 221 -6.12 -3.97 -20.81
CA PRO A 221 -5.89 -4.27 -22.21
C PRO A 221 -6.01 -2.98 -23.03
N THR A 222 -4.95 -2.64 -23.76
CA THR A 222 -4.97 -1.50 -24.69
C THR A 222 -6.18 -1.65 -25.62
N ILE A 223 -6.87 -0.57 -25.95
CA ILE A 223 -8.16 -0.57 -26.70
C ILE A 223 -8.10 -1.42 -27.98
N LEU A 224 -6.90 -1.60 -28.53
CA LEU A 224 -6.61 -2.42 -29.70
C LEU A 224 -7.03 -3.90 -29.53
N TYR A 225 -6.72 -4.53 -28.39
CA TYR A 225 -7.00 -5.95 -28.16
C TYR A 225 -8.51 -6.27 -28.05
N PRO A 226 -9.32 -5.58 -27.20
CA PRO A 226 -10.76 -5.81 -27.14
C PRO A 226 -11.46 -5.41 -28.44
N ALA A 227 -10.96 -4.41 -29.19
CA ALA A 227 -11.50 -4.07 -30.50
C ALA A 227 -11.30 -5.19 -31.54
N ILE A 228 -10.14 -5.84 -31.57
CA ILE A 228 -9.87 -6.99 -32.44
C ILE A 228 -10.77 -8.18 -32.05
N VAL A 229 -10.90 -8.48 -30.76
CA VAL A 229 -11.74 -9.60 -30.31
C VAL A 229 -13.22 -9.35 -30.63
N ALA A 230 -13.73 -8.14 -30.40
CA ALA A 230 -15.10 -7.76 -30.72
C ALA A 230 -15.40 -7.82 -32.23
N SER A 231 -14.46 -7.37 -33.07
CA SER A 231 -14.62 -7.44 -34.52
C SER A 231 -14.56 -8.88 -35.04
N ALA A 232 -13.66 -9.71 -34.51
CA ALA A 232 -13.59 -11.14 -34.86
C ALA A 232 -14.85 -11.91 -34.45
N THR A 233 -15.40 -11.64 -33.26
CA THR A 233 -16.66 -12.25 -32.80
C THR A 233 -17.85 -11.79 -33.64
N ALA A 234 -17.94 -10.51 -33.97
CA ALA A 234 -18.98 -10.01 -34.88
C ALA A 234 -18.90 -10.67 -36.27
N ALA A 235 -17.69 -10.82 -36.82
CA ALA A 235 -17.48 -11.49 -38.11
C ALA A 235 -17.90 -12.97 -38.07
N LEU A 236 -17.59 -13.69 -36.99
CA LEU A 236 -18.01 -15.08 -36.79
C LEU A 236 -19.52 -15.22 -36.66
N ILE A 237 -20.19 -14.29 -35.98
CA ILE A 237 -21.66 -14.27 -35.88
C ILE A 237 -22.28 -14.03 -37.25
N VAL A 238 -21.75 -13.09 -38.05
CA VAL A 238 -22.24 -12.83 -39.40
C VAL A 238 -22.02 -14.05 -40.31
N LEU A 239 -20.85 -14.66 -40.27
CA LEU A 239 -20.53 -15.87 -41.06
C LEU A 239 -21.46 -17.03 -40.71
N THR A 240 -21.69 -17.28 -39.42
CA THR A 240 -22.58 -18.36 -38.98
C THR A 240 -24.04 -18.09 -39.33
N CYS A 241 -24.50 -16.83 -39.27
CA CYS A 241 -25.82 -16.43 -39.75
C CYS A 241 -25.97 -16.64 -41.26
N VAL A 242 -24.99 -16.20 -42.07
CA VAL A 242 -25.00 -16.39 -43.53
C VAL A 242 -24.96 -17.88 -43.90
N TRP A 243 -24.15 -18.67 -43.22
CA TRP A 243 -24.07 -20.12 -43.44
C TRP A 243 -25.39 -20.82 -43.09
N ARG A 244 -26.02 -20.47 -41.96
CA ARG A 244 -27.35 -20.99 -41.58
C ARG A 244 -28.44 -20.56 -42.56
N MET A 245 -28.41 -19.34 -43.08
CA MET A 245 -29.36 -18.89 -44.11
C MET A 245 -29.18 -19.67 -45.42
N ARG A 246 -27.93 -19.90 -45.85
CA ARG A 246 -27.63 -20.72 -47.04
C ARG A 246 -28.10 -22.16 -46.86
N GLN A 247 -27.83 -22.80 -45.72
CA GLN A 247 -28.31 -24.15 -45.45
C GLN A 247 -29.84 -24.26 -45.45
N ARG A 248 -30.54 -23.27 -44.88
CA ARG A 248 -32.01 -23.21 -44.92
C ARG A 248 -32.54 -23.02 -46.34
N GLY A 249 -31.88 -22.20 -47.17
CA GLY A 249 -32.21 -22.05 -48.59
C GLY A 249 -32.03 -23.36 -49.37
N SER A 250 -30.93 -24.07 -49.14
CA SER A 250 -30.68 -25.39 -49.75
C SER A 250 -31.67 -26.46 -49.29
N ALA A 251 -32.04 -26.49 -48.01
CA ALA A 251 -33.04 -27.41 -47.47
C ALA A 251 -34.46 -27.13 -48.01
N ALA A 252 -34.83 -25.86 -48.17
CA ALA A 252 -36.10 -25.47 -48.78
C ALA A 252 -36.18 -25.86 -50.27
N ALA A 253 -35.07 -25.74 -51.02
CA ALA A 253 -34.98 -26.19 -52.41
C ALA A 253 -35.16 -27.72 -52.53
N ILE A 254 -34.50 -28.51 -51.66
CA ILE A 254 -34.61 -29.98 -51.63
C ILE A 254 -36.03 -30.44 -51.20
N ALA A 255 -36.67 -29.74 -50.26
CA ALA A 255 -38.05 -30.05 -49.86
C ALA A 255 -39.06 -29.77 -50.99
N SER A 256 -38.82 -28.75 -51.81
CA SER A 256 -39.67 -28.46 -52.98
C SER A 256 -39.51 -29.49 -54.10
N SER A 257 -38.32 -30.06 -54.30
CA SER A 257 -38.10 -31.14 -55.28
C SER A 257 -38.71 -32.48 -54.82
N MET A 258 -38.70 -32.79 -53.52
CA MET A 258 -39.36 -33.99 -52.98
C MET A 258 -40.89 -33.92 -53.04
N ARG A 259 -41.49 -32.72 -52.95
CA ARG A 259 -42.94 -32.55 -53.17
C ARG A 259 -43.34 -32.83 -54.62
N LYS A 260 -42.48 -32.54 -55.58
CA LYS A 260 -42.73 -32.81 -57.00
C LYS A 260 -42.70 -34.31 -57.32
N SER A 261 -41.82 -35.08 -56.69
CA SER A 261 -41.75 -36.55 -56.87
C SER A 261 -42.86 -37.31 -56.14
N ARG A 262 -43.44 -36.74 -55.08
CA ARG A 262 -44.55 -37.38 -54.34
C ARG A 262 -45.89 -37.32 -55.09
N VAL A 263 -46.12 -36.27 -55.88
CA VAL A 263 -47.35 -36.12 -56.69
C VAL A 263 -47.39 -37.11 -57.86
N GLU A 264 -46.24 -37.51 -58.41
CA GLU A 264 -46.17 -38.54 -59.46
C GLU A 264 -46.30 -39.98 -58.92
N GLY A 265 -45.99 -40.20 -57.64
CA GLY A 265 -46.09 -41.53 -57.00
C GLY A 265 -47.46 -41.86 -56.38
N GLU A 266 -48.35 -40.88 -56.19
CA GLU A 266 -49.65 -41.08 -55.52
C GLU A 266 -50.78 -41.55 -56.47
N MET A 267 -50.55 -41.71 -57.78
CA MET A 267 -51.55 -42.23 -58.73
C MET A 267 -51.61 -43.77 -58.84
N GLU A 268 -50.64 -44.50 -58.27
CA GLU A 268 -50.54 -45.96 -58.43
C GLU A 268 -50.90 -46.77 -57.16
N ALA A 269 -51.08 -46.12 -56.01
CA ALA A 269 -51.27 -46.81 -54.71
C ALA A 269 -52.69 -46.72 -54.14
N VAL A 270 -53.72 -46.54 -54.99
CA VAL A 270 -55.15 -46.59 -54.57
C VAL A 270 -55.72 -47.99 -54.85
N ALA A 271 -55.17 -49.01 -54.20
CA ALA A 271 -55.80 -50.32 -54.06
C ALA A 271 -55.10 -51.14 -52.97
N GLU A 272 -55.55 -51.04 -51.72
CA GLU A 272 -55.80 -52.16 -50.79
C GLU A 272 -55.91 -51.72 -49.31
N ILE A 273 -57.16 -51.72 -48.83
CA ILE A 273 -57.71 -52.42 -47.66
C ILE A 273 -56.99 -52.31 -46.28
N ALA A 274 -57.67 -51.54 -45.40
CA ALA A 274 -58.28 -51.85 -44.09
C ALA A 274 -57.50 -52.33 -42.83
N ASP A 275 -57.89 -51.64 -41.74
CA ASP A 275 -58.19 -52.06 -40.35
C ASP A 275 -57.05 -52.30 -39.34
N GLY A 276 -57.27 -51.83 -38.09
CA GLY A 276 -56.52 -52.26 -36.91
C GLY A 276 -55.93 -51.19 -35.97
N THR A 277 -56.78 -50.67 -35.08
CA THR A 277 -56.57 -50.48 -33.62
C THR A 277 -55.43 -49.62 -33.04
N ALA A 278 -55.86 -48.76 -32.11
CA ALA A 278 -55.11 -47.81 -31.29
C ALA A 278 -54.14 -48.42 -30.25
N THR A 279 -53.07 -47.69 -29.91
CA THR A 279 -52.69 -47.33 -28.53
C THR A 279 -51.66 -46.20 -28.55
N GLY A 280 -51.91 -45.15 -27.76
CA GLY A 280 -50.98 -44.04 -27.56
C GLY A 280 -50.34 -44.07 -26.18
N GLN A 281 -49.11 -43.57 -26.06
CA GLN A 281 -48.53 -43.09 -24.80
C GLN A 281 -47.62 -41.89 -25.06
N SER A 282 -47.97 -40.74 -24.46
CA SER A 282 -47.11 -39.55 -24.37
C SER A 282 -46.34 -39.57 -23.05
N ARG A 283 -45.01 -39.41 -23.08
CA ARG A 283 -44.18 -39.22 -21.88
C ARG A 283 -43.96 -37.72 -21.64
N ARG A 284 -44.41 -37.22 -20.48
CA ARG A 284 -44.03 -35.92 -19.90
C ARG A 284 -42.82 -36.12 -18.99
N TYR A 285 -41.83 -35.24 -19.06
CA TYR A 285 -40.69 -35.17 -18.13
C TYR A 285 -40.87 -33.97 -17.19
N TYR A 286 -40.64 -34.21 -15.89
CA TYR A 286 -40.66 -33.22 -14.82
C TYR A 286 -39.29 -32.50 -14.69
N ALA A 287 -39.32 -31.20 -14.36
CA ALA A 287 -38.14 -30.42 -13.98
C ALA A 287 -37.82 -30.59 -12.47
N PRO A 288 -36.55 -30.50 -12.03
CA PRO A 288 -36.19 -30.62 -10.62
C PRO A 288 -36.42 -29.30 -9.85
N ALA A 289 -36.97 -29.42 -8.64
CA ALA A 289 -37.03 -28.37 -7.63
C ALA A 289 -35.84 -28.49 -6.66
N ASN A 290 -35.43 -27.34 -6.14
CA ASN A 290 -34.28 -27.10 -5.25
C ASN A 290 -34.27 -27.96 -3.98
N THR A 291 -33.07 -28.25 -3.48
CA THR A 291 -32.81 -28.57 -2.07
C THR A 291 -31.83 -27.54 -1.52
N ALA A 292 -32.27 -26.85 -0.47
CA ALA A 292 -31.43 -26.11 0.44
C ALA A 292 -31.06 -27.01 1.62
N GLU A 293 -29.78 -26.99 1.99
CA GLU A 293 -29.25 -27.07 3.36
C GLU A 293 -27.89 -26.36 3.38
#